data_AF-A0A3P8DHT0-F1
#
_entry.id   AF-A0A3P8DHT0-F1
#
_cell.length_a   1.000
_cell.length_b   1.000
_cell.length_c   1.000
_cell.angle_alpha   90.00
_cell.angle_beta   90.00
_cell.angle_gamma   90.00
#
_symmetry.space_group_name_H-M   'P 1'
#
loop_
_entity.id
_entity.type
_entity.pdbx_description
1 polymer ?
#
loop_
_entity_poly.entity_id
_entity_poly.type
_entity_poly.pdbx_seq_one_letter_code
_entity_poly.pdbx_strand_id
1 'polypeptide(L)'
;MQVDQVNEIDVTGPQAFKLKKGTTKGEPIPEGGFMPESSRFIGVLENSKYGRHSVLVYKIPGQVNCYAFSLHRSYRFSKTYRCMGCKKEGFYTAVKVVGDYEFAENPCALDHVCLPSRWLKEKSRRTFYEQCQVWKRDGKYARETPSTELSKFLLKESATRLPVLASMLVIVAGLVLGGLLALAEQAVYAESSWWSPVAAAWVFFVACPHGISWQVRLLDSLGPATWVLFVAVRDVLRVLLSVLWSES
;
A
#
# COMPACT_ATOMS: atom_id res chain seq x y z
N MET A 1 37.70 -6.05 23.59
CA MET A 1 36.44 -6.06 22.83
C MET A 1 36.72 -5.47 21.46
N GLN A 2 37.06 -6.33 20.49
CA GLN A 2 37.25 -5.94 19.09
C GLN A 2 35.87 -5.75 18.46
N VAL A 3 35.65 -4.58 17.86
CA VAL A 3 34.44 -4.28 17.11
C VAL A 3 34.70 -4.74 15.68
N ASP A 4 34.02 -5.81 15.27
CA ASP A 4 34.12 -6.35 13.92
C ASP A 4 33.68 -5.29 12.90
N GLN A 5 34.59 -5.01 11.96
CA GLN A 5 34.35 -4.21 10.77
C GLN A 5 33.25 -4.89 9.95
N VAL A 6 32.07 -4.26 9.91
CA VAL A 6 31.01 -4.68 9.01
C VAL A 6 31.38 -4.16 7.62
N ASN A 7 31.71 -5.10 6.73
CA ASN A 7 31.98 -4.85 5.32
C ASN A 7 30.96 -3.91 4.70
N GLU A 8 31.47 -2.77 4.26
CA GLU A 8 30.79 -1.79 3.43
C GLU A 8 30.60 -2.44 2.05
N ILE A 9 29.34 -2.69 1.69
CA ILE A 9 29.01 -3.14 0.33
C ILE A 9 29.17 -1.92 -0.56
N ASP A 10 30.31 -1.86 -1.23
CA ASP A 10 30.69 -0.84 -2.19
C ASP A 10 29.76 -0.98 -3.42
N VAL A 11 28.69 -0.19 -3.44
CA VAL A 11 27.82 -0.07 -4.61
C VAL A 11 28.52 0.88 -5.58
N THR A 12 29.19 0.25 -6.53
CA THR A 12 29.87 0.80 -7.70
C THR A 12 29.22 2.07 -8.28
N GLY A 13 30.01 3.15 -8.24
CA GLY A 13 30.22 4.07 -9.36
C GLY A 13 29.10 5.06 -9.73
N PRO A 14 29.30 6.38 -9.58
CA PRO A 14 28.44 7.37 -10.21
C PRO A 14 28.70 7.39 -11.72
N GLN A 15 27.77 6.85 -12.52
CA GLN A 15 27.68 7.25 -13.93
C GLN A 15 27.23 8.71 -13.96
N ALA A 16 28.13 9.58 -14.40
CA ALA A 16 27.87 10.99 -14.65
C ALA A 16 26.82 11.14 -15.78
N PHE A 17 25.55 11.12 -15.42
CA PHE A 17 24.48 11.57 -16.32
C PHE A 17 24.62 13.08 -16.49
N LYS A 18 25.13 13.51 -17.65
CA LYS A 18 25.03 14.90 -18.10
C LYS A 18 23.55 15.24 -18.24
N LEU A 19 22.98 15.86 -17.21
CA LEU A 19 21.65 16.46 -17.26
C LEU A 19 21.67 17.58 -18.31
N LYS A 20 20.99 17.35 -19.44
CA LYS A 20 20.66 18.43 -20.38
C LYS A 20 19.73 19.39 -19.64
N LYS A 21 20.20 20.63 -19.44
CA LYS A 21 19.44 21.75 -18.89
C LYS A 21 18.36 22.14 -19.90
N GLY A 22 17.21 21.46 -19.84
CA GLY A 22 16.04 21.80 -20.64
C GLY A 22 15.34 23.00 -20.00
N THR A 23 15.55 24.18 -20.58
CA THR A 23 14.71 25.36 -20.29
C THR A 23 13.34 25.14 -20.93
N THR A 24 12.41 24.52 -20.20
CA THR A 24 11.00 24.54 -20.59
C THR A 24 10.41 25.89 -20.20
N LYS A 25 10.15 26.71 -21.22
CA LYS A 25 9.31 27.90 -21.13
C LYS A 25 7.97 27.46 -20.52
N GLY A 26 7.63 28.04 -19.37
CA GLY A 26 6.45 27.68 -18.59
C GLY A 26 5.17 27.85 -19.38
N GLU A 27 4.40 26.76 -19.45
CA GLU A 27 3.00 26.77 -19.83
C GLU A 27 2.19 27.24 -18.61
N PRO A 28 1.31 28.24 -18.74
CA PRO A 28 0.53 28.76 -17.63
C PRO A 28 -0.40 27.67 -17.10
N ILE A 29 -0.16 27.26 -15.86
CA ILE A 29 -0.99 26.32 -15.11
C ILE A 29 -2.37 26.98 -14.95
N PRO A 30 -3.49 26.26 -15.20
CA PRO A 30 -4.82 26.82 -15.05
C PRO A 30 -5.06 27.26 -13.61
N GLU A 31 -5.12 28.59 -13.44
CA GLU A 31 -5.53 29.27 -12.22
C GLU A 31 -7.01 29.01 -11.98
N GLY A 32 -7.39 28.54 -10.78
CA GLY A 32 -8.80 28.51 -10.39
C GLY A 32 -9.30 27.30 -9.60
N GLY A 33 -8.42 26.47 -9.03
CA GLY A 33 -8.79 25.54 -7.97
C GLY A 33 -8.66 26.21 -6.61
N PHE A 34 -9.79 26.45 -5.93
CA PHE A 34 -9.88 26.97 -4.55
C PHE A 34 -9.11 26.04 -3.60
N MET A 35 -7.80 26.26 -3.44
CA MET A 35 -6.98 25.60 -2.42
C MET A 35 -7.36 26.24 -1.08
N PRO A 36 -7.88 25.47 -0.10
CA PRO A 36 -8.23 26.04 1.19
C PRO A 36 -6.99 26.69 1.81
N GLU A 37 -7.18 27.96 2.16
CA GLU A 37 -6.22 28.88 2.73
C GLU A 37 -5.82 28.41 4.15
N SER A 38 -4.93 27.43 4.17
CA SER A 38 -4.02 27.00 5.25
C SER A 38 -3.74 25.50 5.14
N SER A 39 -3.34 25.03 3.95
CA SER A 39 -2.96 23.63 3.76
C SER A 39 -1.64 23.36 4.48
N ARG A 40 -1.72 23.10 5.79
CA ARG A 40 -0.56 22.71 6.60
C ARG A 40 0.01 21.42 6.03
N PHE A 41 1.30 21.44 5.73
CA PHE A 41 1.99 20.27 5.24
C PHE A 41 2.41 19.43 6.45
N ILE A 42 1.64 18.38 6.75
CA ILE A 42 1.87 17.53 7.93
C ILE A 42 2.69 16.30 7.53
N GLY A 43 3.80 16.09 8.21
CA GLY A 43 4.61 14.88 8.12
C GLY A 43 4.27 13.86 9.21
N VAL A 44 4.57 12.59 8.93
CA VAL A 44 4.48 11.49 9.88
C VAL A 44 5.87 11.22 10.46
N LEU A 45 6.00 11.28 11.78
CA LEU A 45 7.25 10.95 12.48
C LEU A 45 7.44 9.43 12.52
N GLU A 46 8.61 8.99 12.07
CA GLU A 46 9.00 7.58 12.02
C GLU A 46 10.42 7.40 12.59
N ASN A 47 10.76 6.17 12.96
CA ASN A 47 12.07 5.86 13.53
C ASN A 47 13.16 5.76 12.44
N SER A 48 14.36 6.27 12.72
CA SER A 48 15.53 6.02 11.87
C SER A 48 16.04 4.58 12.02
N LYS A 49 16.95 4.16 11.13
CA LYS A 49 17.62 2.85 11.19
C LYS A 49 18.29 2.58 12.55
N TYR A 50 18.82 3.61 13.19
CA TYR A 50 19.60 3.50 14.43
C TYR A 50 18.86 4.02 15.67
N GLY A 51 17.64 4.53 15.51
CA GLY A 51 16.83 5.06 16.62
C GLY A 51 17.33 6.37 17.22
N ARG A 52 18.43 6.94 16.70
CA ARG A 52 19.03 8.18 17.24
C ARG A 52 18.29 9.45 16.82
N HIS A 53 17.81 9.47 15.59
CA HIS A 53 17.11 10.62 15.02
C HIS A 53 15.76 10.18 14.45
N SER A 54 14.75 11.05 14.52
CA SER A 54 13.50 10.82 13.82
C SER A 54 13.65 11.08 12.32
N VAL A 55 12.85 10.36 11.53
CA VAL A 55 12.67 10.59 10.11
C VAL A 55 11.24 11.09 9.92
N LEU A 56 11.08 12.19 9.20
CA LEU A 56 9.78 12.75 8.88
C LEU A 56 9.38 12.30 7.48
N VAL A 57 8.21 11.67 7.34
CA VAL A 57 7.72 11.17 6.06
C VAL A 57 6.48 11.94 5.64
N TYR A 58 6.52 12.55 4.46
CA TYR A 58 5.40 13.27 3.87
C TYR A 58 4.73 12.41 2.81
N LYS A 59 3.44 12.11 2.99
CA LYS A 59 2.62 11.40 2.02
C LYS A 59 2.05 12.39 1.01
N ILE A 60 2.31 12.16 -0.28
CA ILE A 60 1.81 13.03 -1.33
C ILE A 60 0.29 12.78 -1.48
N PRO A 61 -0.56 13.80 -1.33
CA PRO A 61 -2.01 13.63 -1.45
C PRO A 61 -2.37 13.14 -2.86
N GLY A 62 -3.32 12.20 -2.94
CA GLY A 62 -3.75 11.59 -4.21
C GLY A 62 -2.75 10.62 -4.84
N GLN A 63 -1.56 10.41 -4.25
CA GLN A 63 -0.56 9.49 -4.77
C GLN A 63 -0.17 8.42 -3.75
N VAL A 64 0.32 7.29 -4.25
CA VAL A 64 0.91 6.21 -3.44
C VAL A 64 2.36 6.50 -3.03
N ASN A 65 2.90 7.64 -3.45
CA ASN A 65 4.29 8.01 -3.26
C ASN A 65 4.48 8.94 -2.06
N CYS A 66 5.70 8.98 -1.54
CA CYS A 66 6.09 9.78 -0.39
C CYS A 66 7.51 10.32 -0.53
N TYR A 67 7.80 11.42 0.16
CA TYR A 67 9.15 11.88 0.45
C TYR A 67 9.48 11.61 1.90
N ALA A 68 10.73 11.25 2.15
CA ALA A 68 11.19 10.98 3.51
C ALA A 68 12.47 11.78 3.81
N PHE A 69 12.46 12.44 4.96
CA PHE A 69 13.46 13.39 5.37
C PHE A 69 14.12 13.00 6.68
N SER A 70 15.44 12.99 6.74
CA SER A 70 16.20 12.74 7.97
C SER A 70 16.53 14.06 8.67
N LEU A 71 16.43 14.09 10.01
CA LEU A 71 16.86 15.24 10.79
C LEU A 71 18.34 15.58 10.49
N HIS A 72 18.61 16.83 10.14
CA HIS A 72 19.96 17.31 9.85
C HIS A 72 20.46 18.23 10.96
N ARG A 73 19.65 19.21 11.37
CA ARG A 73 20.00 20.17 12.43
C ARG A 73 18.77 20.52 13.25
N SER A 74 18.95 20.70 14.55
CA SER A 74 17.89 21.17 15.45
C SER A 74 18.22 22.56 15.95
N TYR A 75 17.25 23.47 15.88
CA TYR A 75 17.28 24.80 16.48
C TYR A 75 16.25 24.88 17.62
N ARG A 76 16.23 25.99 18.37
CA ARG A 76 15.35 26.17 19.54
C ARG A 76 13.86 26.07 19.20
N PHE A 77 13.44 26.53 18.02
CA PHE A 77 12.02 26.58 17.61
C PHE A 77 11.76 25.97 16.22
N SER A 78 12.78 25.38 15.61
CA SER A 78 12.61 24.75 14.30
C SER A 78 13.65 23.66 14.11
N LYS A 79 13.34 22.72 13.24
CA LYS A 79 14.23 21.62 12.86
C LYS A 79 14.43 21.66 11.36
N THR A 80 15.66 21.44 10.91
CA THR A 80 15.97 21.33 9.49
C THR A 80 16.12 19.86 9.14
N TYR A 81 15.31 19.42 8.19
CA TYR A 81 15.27 18.05 7.71
C TYR A 81 15.82 17.99 6.28
N ARG A 82 16.61 16.96 5.97
CA ARG A 82 17.21 16.75 4.64
C ARG A 82 16.54 15.57 3.94
N CYS A 83 16.20 15.74 2.67
CA CYS A 83 15.62 14.67 1.85
C CYS A 83 16.61 13.51 1.74
N MET A 84 16.16 12.30 2.09
CA MET A 84 17.03 11.12 2.05
C MET A 84 17.30 10.63 0.63
N GLY A 85 16.38 10.86 -0.32
CA GLY A 85 16.57 10.54 -1.73
C GLY A 85 17.68 11.41 -2.33
N CYS A 86 17.53 12.74 -2.24
CA CYS A 86 18.55 13.68 -2.71
C CYS A 86 19.91 13.45 -2.03
N LYS A 87 19.92 13.10 -0.74
CA LYS A 87 21.16 12.76 -0.01
C LYS A 87 21.89 11.57 -0.65
N LYS A 88 21.17 10.55 -1.15
CA LYS A 88 21.79 9.39 -1.84
C LYS A 88 22.40 9.77 -3.18
N GLU A 89 21.75 10.69 -3.90
CA GLU A 89 22.26 11.24 -5.18
C GLU A 89 23.36 12.30 -5.00
N GLY A 90 23.77 12.60 -3.76
CA GLY A 90 24.79 13.62 -3.46
C GLY A 90 24.27 15.06 -3.42
N PHE A 91 22.99 15.31 -3.67
CA PHE A 91 22.39 16.64 -3.65
C PHE A 91 21.91 17.06 -2.26
N TYR A 92 21.90 18.38 -2.02
CA TYR A 92 21.42 18.97 -0.78
C TYR A 92 20.04 19.62 -0.98
N THR A 93 18.98 18.88 -0.63
CA THR A 93 17.62 19.42 -0.55
C THR A 93 17.17 19.32 0.89
N ALA A 94 16.84 20.45 1.51
CA ALA A 94 16.44 20.55 2.90
C ALA A 94 15.16 21.36 3.05
N VAL A 95 14.43 21.09 4.13
CA VAL A 95 13.17 21.76 4.46
C VAL A 95 13.15 22.11 5.95
N LYS A 96 12.59 23.27 6.25
CA LYS A 96 12.38 23.71 7.63
C LYS A 96 11.06 23.14 8.15
N VAL A 97 11.10 22.57 9.35
CA VAL A 97 9.94 22.04 10.06
C VAL A 97 9.73 22.92 11.30
N VAL A 98 8.51 23.44 11.42
CA VAL A 98 8.05 24.21 12.57
C VAL A 98 7.36 23.25 13.54
N GLY A 99 7.69 23.34 14.82
CA GLY A 99 7.27 22.34 15.80
C GLY A 99 7.92 20.97 15.54
N ASP A 100 7.12 19.91 15.58
CA ASP A 100 7.61 18.54 15.48
C ASP A 100 7.32 17.85 14.15
N TYR A 101 6.28 18.28 13.42
CA TYR A 101 5.80 17.56 12.24
C TYR A 101 5.30 18.45 11.09
N GLU A 102 5.25 19.77 11.25
CA GLU A 102 4.70 20.67 10.23
C GLU A 102 5.80 21.27 9.37
N PHE A 103 5.75 21.05 8.05
CA PHE A 103 6.69 21.66 7.11
C PHE A 103 6.32 23.12 6.85
N ALA A 104 7.32 24.01 6.87
CA ALA A 104 7.14 25.43 6.61
C ALA A 104 6.78 25.73 5.14
N GLU A 105 7.17 24.83 4.24
CA GLU A 105 7.01 24.96 2.79
C GLU A 105 6.53 23.63 2.21
N ASN A 106 5.94 23.66 1.02
CA ASN A 106 5.45 22.46 0.35
C ASN A 106 6.63 21.50 0.04
N PRO A 107 6.67 20.30 0.63
CA PRO A 107 7.76 19.35 0.40
C PRO A 107 7.89 18.90 -1.06
N CYS A 108 6.81 18.96 -1.84
CA CYS A 108 6.80 18.60 -3.27
C CYS A 108 7.29 19.73 -4.18
N ALA A 109 7.28 20.98 -3.73
CA ALA A 109 7.72 22.14 -4.51
C ALA A 109 9.23 22.41 -4.38
N LEU A 110 9.93 21.65 -3.55
CA LEU A 110 11.39 21.74 -3.40
C LEU A 110 12.09 21.17 -4.64
N ASP A 111 13.26 21.69 -4.96
CA ASP A 111 14.12 21.21 -6.05
C ASP A 111 14.75 19.85 -5.70
N HIS A 112 13.95 18.79 -5.78
CA HIS A 112 14.43 17.42 -5.62
C HIS A 112 15.03 16.91 -6.92
N VAL A 113 16.21 16.30 -6.83
CA VAL A 113 16.78 15.48 -7.91
C VAL A 113 16.25 14.05 -7.85
N CYS A 114 15.77 13.61 -6.67
CA CYS A 114 15.27 12.26 -6.48
C CYS A 114 13.79 12.11 -6.85
N LEU A 115 13.42 10.89 -7.27
CA LEU A 115 12.02 10.50 -7.43
C LEU A 115 11.40 10.13 -6.07
N PRO A 116 10.11 10.43 -5.85
CA PRO A 116 9.35 9.94 -4.69
C PRO A 116 9.42 8.41 -4.54
N SER A 117 9.47 7.90 -3.30
CA SER A 117 9.41 6.47 -3.02
C SER A 117 7.97 6.01 -2.76
N ARG A 118 7.65 4.75 -3.06
CA ARG A 118 6.34 4.17 -2.68
C ARG A 118 6.17 4.19 -1.16
N TRP A 119 5.02 4.70 -0.68
CA TRP A 119 4.67 4.80 0.74
C TRP A 119 4.77 3.45 1.45
N LEU A 120 4.19 2.39 0.87
CA LEU A 120 4.20 1.06 1.47
C LEU A 120 5.62 0.54 1.69
N LYS A 121 6.53 0.80 0.75
CA LYS A 121 7.94 0.42 0.83
C LYS A 121 8.68 1.22 1.91
N GLU A 122 8.38 2.50 2.05
CA GLU A 122 8.96 3.31 3.12
C GLU A 122 8.45 2.85 4.48
N LYS A 123 7.14 2.65 4.62
CA LYS A 123 6.50 2.23 5.88
C LYS A 123 6.99 0.87 6.34
N SER A 124 7.04 -0.13 5.45
CA SER A 124 7.55 -1.47 5.79
C SER A 124 9.00 -1.43 6.26
N ARG A 125 9.83 -0.59 5.61
CA ARG A 125 11.23 -0.40 6.01
C ARG A 125 11.35 0.25 7.41
N ARG A 126 10.45 1.18 7.77
CA ARG A 126 10.44 1.82 9.09
C ARG A 126 10.00 0.87 10.18
N THR A 127 8.93 0.12 9.95
CA THR A 127 8.48 -0.95 10.86
C THR A 127 9.58 -1.97 11.09
N PHE A 128 10.32 -2.34 10.03
CA PHE A 128 11.46 -3.24 10.16
C PHE A 128 12.56 -2.67 11.08
N TYR A 129 12.90 -1.38 10.92
CA TYR A 129 13.92 -0.75 11.76
C TYR A 129 13.49 -0.61 13.22
N GLU A 130 12.21 -0.39 13.46
CA GLU A 130 11.63 -0.37 14.81
C GLU A 130 11.79 -1.74 15.50
N GLN A 131 11.44 -2.83 14.81
CA GLN A 131 11.65 -4.19 15.33
C GLN A 131 13.12 -4.49 15.58
N CYS A 132 14.01 -4.09 14.67
CA CYS A 132 15.45 -4.22 14.89
C CYS A 132 15.93 -3.51 16.16
N GLN A 133 15.30 -2.39 16.55
CA GLN A 133 15.64 -1.66 17.77
C GLN A 133 15.10 -2.33 19.02
N VAL A 134 13.95 -2.99 18.93
CA VAL A 134 13.44 -3.83 20.02
C VAL A 134 14.42 -4.97 20.28
N TRP A 135 14.80 -5.73 19.24
CA TRP A 135 15.75 -6.84 19.38
C TRP A 135 17.11 -6.41 19.91
N LYS A 136 17.61 -5.23 19.50
CA LYS A 136 18.88 -4.71 20.01
C LYS A 136 18.88 -4.36 21.49
N ARG A 137 17.72 -4.00 22.05
CA ARG A 137 17.59 -3.71 23.49
C ARG A 137 17.49 -4.98 24.32
N ASP A 138 16.98 -6.04 23.71
CA ASP A 138 16.78 -7.33 24.35
C ASP A 138 18.07 -8.16 24.32
N GLY A 139 18.66 -8.41 25.49
CA GLY A 139 19.89 -9.20 25.63
C GLY A 139 19.79 -10.63 25.05
N LYS A 140 18.57 -11.15 24.88
CA LYS A 140 18.30 -12.45 24.24
C LYS A 140 18.81 -12.50 22.80
N TYR A 141 18.76 -11.39 22.06
CA TYR A 141 19.14 -11.34 20.64
C TYR A 141 20.56 -10.82 20.41
N ALA A 142 21.37 -10.67 21.47
CA ALA A 142 22.72 -10.13 21.36
C ALA A 142 23.65 -10.95 20.44
N ARG A 143 23.34 -12.23 20.22
CA ARG A 143 24.13 -13.15 19.38
C ARG A 143 23.53 -13.38 17.98
N GLU A 144 22.31 -12.90 17.74
CA GLU A 144 21.59 -13.17 16.49
C GLU A 144 21.66 -11.98 15.55
N THR A 145 21.77 -12.26 14.25
CA THR A 145 21.72 -11.18 13.24
C THR A 145 20.28 -10.70 13.04
N PRO A 146 20.03 -9.39 12.82
CA PRO A 146 18.66 -8.90 12.59
C PRO A 146 17.96 -9.54 11.39
N SER A 147 18.69 -10.00 10.38
CA SER A 147 18.14 -10.68 9.20
C SER A 147 17.58 -12.06 9.54
N THR A 148 18.25 -12.83 10.39
CA THR A 148 17.77 -14.17 10.79
C THR A 148 16.49 -14.07 11.61
N GLU A 149 16.42 -13.11 12.54
CA GLU A 149 15.21 -12.87 13.33
C GLU A 149 14.04 -12.35 12.49
N LEU A 150 14.32 -11.52 11.48
CA LEU A 150 13.29 -11.09 10.54
C LEU A 150 12.69 -12.27 9.79
N SER A 151 13.52 -13.15 9.25
CA SER A 151 13.04 -14.32 8.52
C SER A 151 12.18 -15.21 9.42
N LYS A 152 12.59 -15.43 10.68
CA LYS A 152 11.77 -16.16 11.66
C LYS A 152 10.45 -15.45 11.94
N PHE A 153 10.46 -14.13 12.09
CA PHE A 153 9.25 -13.34 12.31
C PHE A 153 8.27 -13.44 11.13
N LEU A 154 8.77 -13.27 9.89
CA LEU A 154 7.96 -13.39 8.68
C LEU A 154 7.38 -14.79 8.52
N LEU A 155 8.18 -15.84 8.77
CA LEU A 155 7.71 -17.23 8.74
C LEU A 155 6.63 -17.49 9.79
N LYS A 156 6.81 -16.96 11.00
CA LYS A 156 5.82 -17.07 12.08
C LYS A 156 4.52 -16.36 11.73
N GLU A 157 4.61 -15.15 11.16
CA GLU A 157 3.43 -14.39 10.74
C GLU A 157 2.69 -15.10 9.60
N SER A 158 3.40 -15.62 8.59
CA SER A 158 2.77 -16.40 7.52
C SER A 158 2.13 -17.70 8.03
N ALA A 159 2.79 -18.41 8.96
CA ALA A 159 2.25 -19.62 9.56
C ALA A 159 0.97 -19.36 10.36
N THR A 160 0.83 -18.16 10.93
CA THR A 160 -0.38 -17.78 11.69
C THR A 160 -1.53 -17.35 10.76
N ARG A 161 -1.22 -16.75 9.60
CA ARG A 161 -2.24 -16.26 8.65
C ARG A 161 -2.79 -17.35 7.72
N LEU A 162 -1.96 -18.28 7.27
CA LEU A 162 -2.38 -19.37 6.38
C LEU A 162 -3.58 -20.19 6.88
N PRO A 163 -3.67 -20.61 8.16
CA PRO A 163 -4.84 -21.35 8.62
C PRO A 163 -6.10 -20.49 8.63
N VAL A 164 -6.00 -19.19 8.94
CA VAL A 164 -7.14 -18.27 8.93
C VAL A 164 -7.66 -18.09 7.50
N LEU A 165 -6.76 -17.91 6.53
CA LEU A 165 -7.12 -17.81 5.11
C LEU A 165 -7.70 -19.13 4.58
N ALA A 166 -7.13 -20.28 4.98
CA ALA A 166 -7.67 -21.58 4.63
C ALA A 166 -9.07 -21.79 5.21
N SER A 167 -9.31 -21.42 6.46
CA SER A 167 -10.65 -21.44 7.06
C SER A 167 -11.63 -20.54 6.32
N MET A 168 -11.22 -19.32 5.96
CA MET A 168 -12.06 -18.43 5.15
C MET A 168 -12.38 -19.01 3.76
N LEU A 169 -11.40 -19.61 3.09
CA LEU A 169 -11.59 -20.29 1.80
C LEU A 169 -12.57 -21.47 1.92
N VAL A 170 -12.47 -22.27 2.99
CA VAL A 170 -13.39 -23.37 3.24
C VAL A 170 -14.82 -22.87 3.50
N ILE A 171 -14.98 -21.78 4.27
CA ILE A 171 -16.30 -21.17 4.51
C ILE A 171 -16.90 -20.64 3.21
N VAL A 172 -16.11 -19.93 2.40
CA VAL A 172 -16.57 -19.39 1.11
C VAL A 172 -16.92 -20.53 0.15
N ALA A 173 -16.08 -21.56 0.06
CA ALA A 173 -16.37 -22.74 -0.77
C ALA A 173 -17.64 -23.45 -0.31
N GLY A 174 -17.84 -23.63 0.99
CA GLY A 174 -19.04 -24.24 1.56
C GLY A 174 -20.31 -23.45 1.24
N LEU A 175 -20.26 -22.12 1.33
CA LEU A 175 -21.40 -21.26 0.95
C LEU A 175 -21.72 -21.35 -0.54
N VAL A 176 -20.69 -21.41 -1.40
CA VAL A 176 -20.88 -21.55 -2.85
C VAL A 176 -21.44 -22.93 -3.22
N LEU A 177 -20.86 -24.01 -2.68
CA LEU A 177 -21.32 -25.39 -2.91
C LEU A 177 -22.73 -25.62 -2.36
N GLY A 178 -23.03 -25.14 -1.15
CA GLY A 178 -24.36 -25.22 -0.56
C GLY A 178 -25.40 -24.46 -1.39
N GLY A 179 -25.05 -23.27 -1.89
CA GLY A 179 -25.91 -22.51 -2.81
C GLY A 179 -26.17 -23.24 -4.13
N LEU A 180 -25.14 -23.85 -4.74
CA LEU A 180 -25.28 -24.63 -5.96
C LEU A 180 -26.13 -25.89 -5.77
N LEU A 181 -25.99 -26.59 -4.64
CA LEU A 181 -26.78 -27.77 -4.33
C LEU A 181 -28.27 -27.42 -4.15
N ALA A 182 -28.57 -26.34 -3.42
CA ALA A 182 -29.93 -25.86 -3.25
C ALA A 182 -30.59 -25.46 -4.58
N LEU A 183 -29.82 -24.87 -5.51
CA LEU A 183 -30.30 -24.57 -6.86
C LEU A 183 -30.55 -25.83 -7.69
N ALA A 184 -29.69 -26.85 -7.57
CA ALA A 184 -29.88 -28.12 -8.26
C ALA A 184 -31.15 -28.85 -7.77
N GLU A 185 -31.43 -28.81 -6.46
CA GLU A 185 -32.64 -29.41 -5.88
C GLU A 185 -33.91 -28.69 -6.37
N GLN A 186 -33.89 -27.36 -6.46
CA GLN A 186 -34.99 -26.59 -7.07
C GLN A 186 -35.18 -26.90 -8.56
N ALA A 187 -34.09 -27.18 -9.29
CA ALA A 187 -34.16 -27.54 -10.71
C ALA A 187 -34.81 -28.91 -10.93
N VAL A 188 -34.54 -29.90 -10.06
CA VAL A 188 -35.18 -31.23 -10.13
C VAL A 188 -36.69 -31.14 -9.90
N TYR A 189 -37.14 -30.28 -8.99
CA TYR A 189 -38.58 -30.07 -8.76
C TYR A 189 -39.27 -29.30 -9.91
N ALA A 190 -38.52 -28.62 -10.78
CA ALA A 190 -39.07 -27.81 -11.87
C ALA A 190 -39.38 -28.61 -13.15
N GLU A 191 -39.15 -29.92 -13.19
CA GLU A 191 -39.39 -30.77 -14.38
C GLU A 191 -40.88 -30.94 -14.77
N SER A 192 -41.82 -30.32 -14.06
CA SER A 192 -43.26 -30.42 -14.40
C SER A 192 -43.89 -29.15 -14.99
N SER A 193 -43.20 -28.01 -15.11
CA SER A 193 -43.72 -26.92 -15.96
C SER A 193 -42.65 -25.93 -16.42
N TRP A 194 -42.32 -26.03 -17.71
CA TRP A 194 -41.91 -24.95 -18.62
C TRP A 194 -40.65 -24.14 -18.23
N TRP A 195 -39.62 -24.26 -19.07
CA TRP A 195 -38.45 -23.38 -19.22
C TRP A 195 -38.55 -22.04 -18.48
N SER A 196 -38.04 -22.00 -17.25
CA SER A 196 -37.96 -20.76 -16.48
C SER A 196 -36.79 -19.90 -17.02
N PRO A 197 -37.00 -18.59 -17.30
CA PRO A 197 -35.98 -17.68 -17.84
C PRO A 197 -34.71 -17.57 -16.99
N VAL A 198 -34.75 -18.03 -15.74
CA VAL A 198 -33.63 -18.01 -14.79
C VAL A 198 -32.49 -18.97 -15.18
N ALA A 199 -32.80 -20.13 -15.77
CA ALA A 199 -31.78 -21.10 -16.19
C ALA A 199 -30.97 -20.61 -17.40
N ALA A 200 -31.62 -19.90 -18.33
CA ALA A 200 -30.94 -19.31 -19.50
C ALA A 200 -29.99 -18.16 -19.10
N ALA A 201 -30.35 -17.37 -18.08
CA ALA A 201 -29.53 -16.25 -17.59
C ALA A 201 -28.19 -16.71 -16.97
N TRP A 202 -28.17 -17.88 -16.31
CA TRP A 202 -26.96 -18.41 -15.65
C TRP A 202 -25.93 -18.98 -16.64
N VAL A 203 -26.37 -19.66 -17.70
CA VAL A 203 -25.46 -20.21 -18.74
C VAL A 203 -24.70 -19.08 -19.45
N PHE A 204 -25.32 -17.92 -19.65
CA PHE A 204 -24.68 -16.75 -20.26
C PHE A 204 -23.58 -16.11 -19.40
N PHE A 205 -23.65 -16.22 -18.08
CA PHE A 205 -22.71 -15.56 -17.17
C PHE A 205 -21.38 -16.33 -17.03
N VAL A 206 -21.42 -17.67 -17.11
CA VAL A 206 -20.22 -18.52 -17.01
C VAL A 206 -19.40 -18.48 -18.30
N ALA A 207 -20.02 -18.23 -19.45
CA ALA A 207 -19.35 -18.29 -20.76
C ALA A 207 -18.62 -17.00 -21.19
N CYS A 208 -18.82 -15.86 -20.53
CA CYS A 208 -18.30 -14.57 -21.03
C CYS A 208 -17.77 -13.63 -19.93
N PRO A 209 -16.56 -13.87 -19.38
CA PRO A 209 -15.99 -13.06 -18.30
C PRO A 209 -15.57 -11.63 -18.70
N HIS A 210 -15.70 -11.21 -19.96
CA HIS A 210 -15.14 -9.94 -20.46
C HIS A 210 -16.13 -8.96 -21.11
N GLY A 211 -17.45 -9.19 -21.01
CA GLY A 211 -18.47 -8.34 -21.63
C GLY A 211 -19.40 -7.62 -20.64
N ILE A 212 -18.95 -6.53 -20.00
CA ILE A 212 -19.73 -5.78 -18.99
C ILE A 212 -20.95 -5.04 -19.59
N SER A 213 -20.99 -4.83 -20.91
CA SER A 213 -21.97 -3.93 -21.55
C SER A 213 -23.38 -4.52 -21.75
N TRP A 214 -23.59 -5.83 -21.63
CA TRP A 214 -24.88 -6.47 -21.95
C TRP A 214 -25.69 -6.93 -20.73
N GLN A 215 -25.19 -6.71 -19.51
CA GLN A 215 -25.79 -7.28 -18.29
C GLN A 215 -27.07 -6.58 -17.82
N VAL A 216 -27.40 -5.37 -18.28
CA VAL A 216 -28.47 -4.58 -17.65
C VAL A 216 -29.90 -5.01 -18.06
N ARG A 217 -30.11 -5.57 -19.27
CA ARG A 217 -31.48 -5.85 -19.76
C ARG A 217 -32.05 -7.22 -19.37
N LEU A 218 -31.23 -8.16 -18.90
CA LEU A 218 -31.70 -9.49 -18.48
C LEU A 218 -32.05 -9.54 -16.97
N LEU A 219 -31.61 -8.55 -16.19
CA LEU A 219 -31.78 -8.52 -14.73
C LEU A 219 -33.12 -7.95 -14.24
N ASP A 220 -33.90 -7.28 -15.10
CA ASP A 220 -35.21 -6.71 -14.71
C ASP A 220 -36.31 -7.79 -14.52
N SER A 221 -36.06 -9.03 -14.95
CA SER A 221 -36.98 -10.16 -14.77
C SER A 221 -36.73 -10.96 -13.49
N LEU A 222 -35.65 -10.69 -12.76
CA LEU A 222 -35.31 -11.40 -11.53
C LEU A 222 -35.96 -10.68 -10.35
N GLY A 223 -36.83 -11.38 -9.62
CA GLY A 223 -37.56 -10.82 -8.48
C GLY A 223 -36.64 -10.20 -7.40
N PRO A 224 -37.15 -9.29 -6.57
CA PRO A 224 -36.33 -8.49 -5.64
C PRO A 224 -35.47 -9.32 -4.67
N ALA A 225 -35.89 -10.54 -4.34
CA ALA A 225 -35.14 -11.44 -3.45
C ALA A 225 -33.81 -11.94 -4.06
N THR A 226 -33.76 -12.23 -5.36
CA THR A 226 -32.51 -12.67 -6.03
C THR A 226 -31.53 -11.51 -6.22
N TRP A 227 -32.04 -10.28 -6.33
CA TRP A 227 -31.24 -9.07 -6.39
C TRP A 227 -30.44 -8.82 -5.10
N VAL A 228 -31.06 -9.02 -3.93
CA VAL A 228 -30.39 -8.87 -2.63
C VAL A 228 -29.24 -9.88 -2.48
N LEU A 229 -29.47 -11.13 -2.87
CA LEU A 229 -28.44 -12.17 -2.82
C LEU A 229 -27.28 -11.85 -3.78
N PHE A 230 -27.58 -11.37 -4.98
CA PHE A 230 -26.58 -11.02 -5.98
C PHE A 230 -25.70 -9.84 -5.54
N VAL A 231 -26.29 -8.78 -4.98
CA VAL A 231 -25.55 -7.65 -4.43
C VAL A 231 -24.68 -8.10 -3.25
N ALA A 232 -25.21 -8.93 -2.36
CA ALA A 232 -24.46 -9.47 -1.22
C ALA A 232 -23.25 -10.29 -1.68
N VAL A 233 -23.44 -11.22 -2.63
CA VAL A 233 -22.33 -12.04 -3.17
C VAL A 233 -21.31 -11.17 -3.89
N ARG A 234 -21.75 -10.21 -4.72
CA ARG A 234 -20.86 -9.29 -5.44
C ARG A 234 -20.00 -8.47 -4.47
N ASP A 235 -20.61 -7.91 -3.43
CA ASP A 235 -19.89 -7.05 -2.47
C ASP A 235 -18.92 -7.88 -1.61
N VAL A 236 -19.29 -9.10 -1.20
CA VAL A 236 -18.38 -10.05 -0.54
C VAL A 236 -17.21 -10.42 -1.47
N LEU A 237 -17.47 -10.70 -2.74
CA LEU A 237 -16.42 -11.04 -3.71
C LEU A 237 -15.49 -9.85 -3.96
N ARG A 238 -16.01 -8.62 -3.99
CA ARG A 238 -15.22 -7.40 -4.15
C ARG A 238 -14.30 -7.15 -2.97
N VAL A 239 -14.79 -7.38 -1.74
CA VAL A 239 -13.97 -7.30 -0.53
C VAL A 239 -12.88 -8.37 -0.56
N LEU A 240 -13.22 -9.62 -0.89
CA LEU A 240 -12.24 -10.71 -1.01
C LEU A 240 -11.16 -10.40 -2.05
N LEU A 241 -11.54 -9.94 -3.25
CA LEU A 241 -10.60 -9.56 -4.30
C LEU A 241 -9.72 -8.37 -3.90
N SER A 242 -10.25 -7.41 -3.16
CA SER A 242 -9.46 -6.27 -2.67
C SER A 242 -8.42 -6.68 -1.63
N VAL A 243 -8.73 -7.66 -0.78
CA VAL A 243 -7.77 -8.25 0.18
C VAL A 243 -6.69 -9.03 -0.57
N LEU A 244 -7.08 -9.86 -1.55
CA LEU A 244 -6.16 -10.65 -2.38
C LEU A 244 -5.21 -9.77 -3.20
N TRP A 245 -5.70 -8.68 -3.79
CA TRP A 245 -4.86 -7.80 -4.63
C TRP A 245 -3.99 -6.84 -3.79
N SER A 246 -4.37 -6.52 -2.55
CA SER A 246 -3.52 -5.66 -1.72
C SER A 246 -2.16 -6.31 -1.35
N GLU A 247 -1.97 -7.61 -1.63
CA GLU A 247 -0.76 -8.37 -1.29
C GLU A 247 0.20 -8.64 -2.49
N SER A 248 -0.16 -8.23 -3.72
CA SER A 248 0.68 -8.35 -4.95
C SER A 248 1.32 -7.03 -5.38
#